data_AF-A0A2G5P2F2-F1
#
_entry.id   AF-A0A2G5P2F2-F1
#
_cell.length_a   1.000
_cell.length_b   1.000
_cell.length_c   1.000
_cell.angle_alpha   90.00
_cell.angle_beta   90.00
_cell.angle_gamma   90.00
#
_symmetry.space_group_name_H-M   'P 1'
#
loop_
_entity.id
_entity.type
_entity.pdbx_description
1 polymer ?
#
loop_
_entity_poly.entity_id
_entity_poly.type
_entity_poly.pdbx_seq_one_letter_code
_entity_poly.pdbx_strand_id
1 'polypeptide(L)'
;VDAGGDRDASQTGAGTDWREQLDKLLPITLNEVRVVDGTLRFRNFTSKPPVNLHASALNASIYNLTNVADARGERPARLEGT
;
A
#
# COMPACT_ATOMS: atom_id res chain seq x y z
N VAL A 1 38.95 -16.34 -12.49
CA VAL A 1 37.50 -16.54 -12.33
C VAL A 1 36.85 -15.18 -12.53
N ASP A 2 36.06 -15.03 -13.58
CA ASP A 2 35.51 -13.74 -14.01
C ASP A 2 34.38 -13.28 -13.07
N ALA A 3 34.45 -12.02 -12.64
CA ALA A 3 33.39 -11.33 -11.91
C ALA A 3 32.27 -10.91 -12.89
N GLY A 4 31.46 -11.87 -13.30
CA GLY A 4 30.33 -11.69 -14.19
C GLY A 4 29.03 -11.51 -13.41
N GLY A 5 28.59 -10.26 -13.29
CA GLY A 5 27.20 -9.81 -13.38
C GLY A 5 26.17 -10.39 -12.40
N ASP A 6 25.56 -9.50 -11.62
CA ASP A 6 24.09 -9.46 -11.55
C ASP A 6 23.66 -8.01 -11.33
N ARG A 7 23.39 -7.32 -12.44
CA ARG A 7 22.73 -6.00 -12.44
C ARG A 7 21.24 -6.11 -12.09
N ASP A 8 20.74 -7.34 -11.95
CA ASP A 8 19.36 -7.68 -11.60
C ASP A 8 19.10 -7.72 -10.09
N ALA A 9 20.13 -7.52 -9.27
CA ALA A 9 19.95 -7.18 -7.85
C ALA A 9 19.50 -5.72 -7.64
N SER A 10 19.22 -4.99 -8.73
CA SER A 10 18.59 -3.68 -8.64
C SER A 10 17.14 -3.86 -8.24
N GLN A 11 16.85 -3.51 -6.97
CA GLN A 11 15.59 -3.52 -6.25
C GLN A 11 14.52 -2.57 -6.87
N THR A 12 14.32 -2.65 -8.18
CA THR A 12 13.45 -1.78 -8.98
C THR A 12 11.97 -2.14 -8.89
N GLY A 13 11.61 -3.21 -8.17
CA GLY A 13 10.23 -3.69 -8.08
C GLY A 13 9.66 -4.22 -9.41
N ALA A 14 10.49 -4.37 -10.45
CA ALA A 14 10.05 -4.72 -11.81
C ALA A 14 9.73 -6.22 -12.02
N GLY A 15 9.96 -7.08 -11.02
CA GLY A 15 9.85 -8.54 -11.18
C GLY A 15 8.86 -9.23 -10.24
N THR A 16 8.09 -8.49 -9.43
CA THR A 16 7.27 -9.10 -8.38
C THR A 16 6.00 -8.30 -8.14
N ASP A 17 4.82 -8.92 -8.30
CA ASP A 17 3.57 -8.34 -7.80
C ASP A 17 3.65 -8.34 -6.28
N TRP A 18 4.04 -7.21 -5.72
CA TRP A 18 4.22 -7.02 -4.29
C TRP A 18 2.93 -7.29 -3.52
N ARG A 19 1.75 -7.20 -4.17
CA ARG A 19 0.46 -7.56 -3.55
C ARG A 19 0.37 -9.07 -3.34
N GLU A 20 0.78 -9.87 -4.33
CA GLU A 20 0.83 -11.33 -4.17
C GLU A 20 1.85 -11.75 -3.11
N GLN A 21 2.96 -11.03 -2.97
CA GLN A 21 3.92 -11.31 -1.90
C GLN A 21 3.38 -10.91 -0.53
N LEU A 22 2.67 -9.79 -0.44
CA LEU A 22 2.00 -9.34 0.78
C LEU A 22 0.87 -10.30 1.20
N ASP A 23 0.11 -10.83 0.24
CA ASP A 23 -0.94 -11.84 0.48
C ASP A 23 -0.37 -13.20 0.90
N LYS A 24 0.89 -13.51 0.52
CA LYS A 24 1.62 -14.71 0.96
C LYS A 24 2.23 -14.57 2.35
N LEU A 25 2.30 -13.36 2.90
CA LEU A 25 2.69 -13.19 4.28
C LEU A 25 1.58 -13.74 5.17
N LEU A 26 1.98 -14.35 6.29
CA LEU A 26 1.11 -14.76 7.39
C LEU A 26 0.03 -13.71 7.69
N PRO A 27 -1.07 -14.08 8.37
CA PRO A 27 -1.99 -13.11 8.96
C PRO A 27 -1.24 -11.92 9.58
N ILE A 28 -1.26 -10.76 8.93
CA ILE A 28 -0.57 -9.55 9.41
C ILE A 28 -1.56 -8.45 9.70
N THR A 29 -1.24 -7.70 10.75
CA THR A 29 -1.91 -6.45 11.09
C THR A 29 -0.84 -5.40 11.34
N LEU A 30 -0.90 -4.31 10.59
CA LEU A 30 -0.17 -3.10 10.91
C LEU A 30 -1.04 -2.28 11.86
N ASN A 31 -0.64 -2.23 13.13
CA ASN A 31 -1.38 -1.50 14.16
C ASN A 31 -1.45 -0.01 13.82
N GLU A 32 -0.39 0.56 13.26
CA GLU A 32 -0.32 1.96 12.83
C GLU A 32 0.59 2.12 11.61
N VAL A 33 0.13 2.90 10.64
CA VAL A 33 0.92 3.45 9.54
C VAL A 33 0.80 4.97 9.61
N ARG A 34 1.94 5.66 9.66
CA ARG A 34 2.00 7.12 9.70
C ARG A 34 2.43 7.68 8.34
N VAL A 35 1.64 8.60 7.82
CA VAL A 35 1.97 9.43 6.67
C VAL A 35 2.42 10.78 7.21
N VAL A 36 3.64 11.18 6.87
CA VAL A 36 4.22 12.47 7.27
C VAL A 36 4.53 13.26 6.02
N ASP A 37 3.95 14.46 5.91
CA ASP A 37 4.06 15.37 4.75
C ASP A 37 3.89 14.67 3.39
N GLY A 38 2.93 13.74 3.35
CA GLY A 38 2.72 12.85 2.23
C GLY A 38 1.88 13.44 1.11
N THR A 39 1.74 12.66 0.04
CA THR A 39 0.88 12.97 -1.10
C THR A 39 -0.07 11.80 -1.37
N LEU A 40 -1.37 12.09 -1.46
CA LEU A 40 -2.41 11.15 -1.86
C LEU A 40 -2.88 11.47 -3.28
N ARG A 41 -2.97 10.46 -4.13
CA ARG A 41 -3.57 10.55 -5.46
C ARG A 41 -4.57 9.42 -5.62
N PHE A 42 -5.83 9.76 -5.84
CA PHE A 42 -6.89 8.80 -6.10
C PHE A 42 -7.54 9.09 -7.44
N ARG A 43 -7.73 8.05 -8.24
CA ARG A 43 -8.46 8.12 -9.50
C ARG A 43 -9.45 6.97 -9.58
N ASN A 44 -10.72 7.31 -9.75
CA ASN A 44 -11.75 6.33 -10.05
C ASN A 44 -11.97 6.28 -11.57
N PHE A 45 -11.57 5.16 -12.19
CA PHE A 45 -11.73 4.95 -13.63
C PHE A 45 -13.12 4.49 -14.04
N THR A 46 -13.94 4.03 -13.10
CA THR A 46 -15.29 3.50 -13.38
C THR A 46 -16.39 4.54 -13.16
N SER A 47 -16.11 5.63 -12.43
CA SER A 47 -17.08 6.70 -12.21
C SER A 47 -17.35 7.51 -13.48
N LYS A 48 -18.60 7.95 -13.65
CA LYS A 48 -19.03 8.89 -14.70
C LYS A 48 -19.75 10.07 -14.04
N PRO A 49 -19.17 11.29 -14.04
CA PRO A 49 -17.87 11.65 -14.62
C PRO A 49 -16.66 11.06 -13.87
N PRO A 50 -15.46 11.02 -14.50
CA PRO A 50 -14.25 10.57 -13.83
C PRO A 50 -13.91 11.43 -12.62
N VAL A 51 -13.65 10.78 -11.47
CA VAL A 51 -13.25 11.47 -10.24
C VAL A 51 -11.74 11.36 -10.05
N ASN A 52 -11.10 12.50 -9.82
CA ASN A 52 -9.69 12.62 -9.49
C ASN A 52 -9.54 13.43 -8.21
N LEU A 53 -8.84 12.87 -7.23
CA LEU A 53 -8.51 13.55 -5.98
C LEU A 53 -6.99 13.63 -5.85
N HIS A 54 -6.52 14.80 -5.41
CA HIS A 54 -5.13 15.06 -5.10
C HIS A 54 -5.06 15.84 -3.79
N ALA A 55 -4.30 15.31 -2.83
CA ALA A 55 -3.97 15.99 -1.59
C ALA A 55 -2.45 15.92 -1.37
N SER A 56 -1.87 17.02 -0.91
CA SER A 56 -0.46 17.17 -0.57
C SER A 56 -0.32 17.70 0.84
N ALA A 57 0.89 17.61 1.41
CA ALA A 57 1.18 17.96 2.81
C ALA A 57 0.29 17.18 3.81
N LEU A 58 -0.08 15.95 3.43
CA LEU A 58 -0.95 15.10 4.24
C LEU A 58 -0.19 14.57 5.44
N ASN A 59 -0.74 14.81 6.63
CA ASN A 59 -0.29 14.15 7.85
C ASN A 59 -1.42 13.28 8.38
N ALA A 60 -1.21 11.96 8.38
CA ALA A 60 -2.27 10.99 8.67
C ALA A 60 -1.77 9.76 9.41
N SER A 61 -2.66 9.12 10.16
CA SER A 61 -2.46 7.84 10.81
C SER A 61 -3.54 6.85 10.36
N ILE A 62 -3.11 5.69 9.91
CA ILE A 62 -3.98 4.57 9.52
C ILE A 62 -3.78 3.47 10.55
N TYR A 63 -4.87 3.05 11.19
CA TYR A 63 -4.83 2.07 12.25
C TYR A 63 -5.44 0.75 11.82
N ASN A 64 -4.85 -0.33 12.33
CA ASN A 64 -5.33 -1.71 12.19
C ASN A 64 -5.48 -2.18 10.74
N LEU A 65 -4.54 -1.81 9.86
CA LEU A 65 -4.55 -2.27 8.48
C LEU A 65 -4.16 -3.76 8.43
N THR A 66 -5.11 -4.61 8.06
CA THR A 66 -4.92 -6.07 8.04
C THR A 66 -5.22 -6.70 6.68
N ASN A 67 -4.45 -7.74 6.33
CA ASN A 67 -4.73 -8.60 5.18
C ASN A 67 -5.61 -9.82 5.55
N VAL A 68 -6.20 -9.83 6.74
CA VAL A 68 -7.08 -10.90 7.23
C VAL A 68 -8.48 -10.36 7.40
N ALA A 69 -9.47 -11.12 6.94
CA ALA A 69 -10.87 -10.81 7.19
C ALA A 69 -11.33 -11.38 8.54
N ASP A 70 -12.22 -10.68 9.24
CA ASP A 70 -12.87 -11.19 10.43
C ASP A 70 -13.90 -12.30 10.08
N ALA A 71 -14.56 -12.86 11.10
CA ALA A 71 -15.58 -13.90 10.90
C ALA A 71 -16.76 -13.48 10.01
N ARG A 72 -16.96 -12.18 9.78
CA ARG A 72 -17.99 -11.60 8.92
C ARG A 72 -17.45 -11.21 7.54
N GLY A 73 -16.16 -11.43 7.28
CA GLY A 73 -15.52 -11.04 6.03
C GLY A 73 -15.00 -9.60 6.02
N GLU A 74 -15.08 -8.87 7.14
CA GLU A 74 -14.71 -7.46 7.23
C GLU A 74 -13.21 -7.27 7.49
N ARG A 75 -12.65 -6.16 6.99
CA ARG A 75 -11.27 -5.74 7.24
C ARG A 75 -11.29 -4.33 7.81
N PRO A 76 -11.63 -4.17 9.10
CA PRO A 76 -11.81 -2.85 9.69
C PRO A 76 -10.47 -2.11 9.75
N ALA A 77 -10.45 -0.89 9.24
CA ALA A 77 -9.33 0.05 9.37
C ALA A 77 -9.88 1.44 9.66
N ARG A 78 -9.10 2.27 10.36
CA ARG A 78 -9.47 3.65 10.68
C ARG A 78 -8.40 4.60 10.14
N LEU A 79 -8.83 5.66 9.47
CA LEU A 79 -7.97 6.73 8.97
C LEU A 79 -8.27 8.02 9.74
N GLU A 80 -7.22 8.70 10.19
CA GLU A 80 -7.27 10.04 10.78
C GLU A 80 -6.18 10.91 10.15
N GLY A 81 -6.43 12.19 9.95
CA GLY A 81 -5.43 13.12 9.41
C GLY A 81 -6.00 14.48 9.03
N THR A 82 -5.10 15.39 8.69
CA THR A 82 -5.38 16.77 8.22
C THR A 82 -4.63 17.05 6.92
#